data_AF-A0A8S2TIN0-F1
#
_entry.id   AF-A0A8S2TIN0-F1
#
_cell.length_a   1.000
_cell.length_b   1.000
_cell.length_c   1.000
_cell.angle_alpha   90.00
_cell.angle_beta   90.00
_cell.angle_gamma   90.00
#
_symmetry.space_group_name_H-M   'P 1'
#
loop_
_entity.id
_entity.type
_entity.pdbx_description
1 polymer ?
#
loop_
_entity_poly.entity_id
_entity_poly.type
_entity_poly.pdbx_seq_one_letter_code
_entity_poly.pdbx_strand_id
1 'polypeptide(L)'
;VFGTMADVDELIKQCHARNMRIIFDLVLNHTSDQHPWFIESRSSRSNPKRDWYIWKDGKPGGLRPNNWESIFNGSAWEYDKETDQY
;
A
#
# COMPACT_ATOMS: atom_id res chain seq x y z
N VAL A 1 -2.43 -12.18 -14.19
CA VAL A 1 -3.50 -13.20 -14.23
C VAL A 1 -4.90 -12.58 -14.44
N PHE A 2 -5.05 -11.38 -15.01
CA PHE A 2 -6.39 -10.76 -15.21
C PHE A 2 -6.62 -10.15 -16.61
N GLY A 3 -5.68 -10.33 -17.54
CA GLY A 3 -5.69 -9.68 -18.85
C GLY A 3 -4.87 -8.37 -18.86
N THR A 4 -5.26 -7.48 -19.76
CA THR A 4 -4.62 -6.20 -20.09
C THR A 4 -5.61 -5.03 -19.93
N MET A 5 -5.13 -3.80 -20.09
CA MET A 5 -6.02 -2.62 -20.12
C MET A 5 -7.03 -2.68 -21.28
N ALA A 6 -6.64 -3.24 -22.43
CA ALA A 6 -7.56 -3.40 -23.56
C ALA A 6 -8.73 -4.35 -23.25
N ASP A 7 -8.49 -5.39 -22.43
CA ASP A 7 -9.54 -6.30 -22.00
C ASP A 7 -10.53 -5.60 -21.05
N VAL A 8 -10.04 -4.70 -20.19
CA VAL A 8 -10.88 -3.87 -19.31
C VAL A 8 -11.71 -2.86 -20.12
N ASP A 9 -11.10 -2.21 -21.12
CA ASP A 9 -11.80 -1.29 -22.00
C ASP A 9 -12.95 -1.98 -22.75
N GLU A 10 -12.69 -3.19 -23.27
CA GLU A 10 -13.72 -4.00 -23.92
C GLU A 10 -14.80 -4.44 -22.93
N LEU A 11 -14.44 -4.84 -21.70
CA LEU A 11 -15.40 -5.16 -20.65
C LEU A 11 -16.34 -3.97 -20.37
N ILE A 12 -15.78 -2.79 -20.14
CA ILE A 12 -16.54 -1.56 -19.86
C ILE A 12 -17.50 -1.27 -21.03
N LYS A 13 -17.01 -1.34 -22.27
CA LYS A 13 -17.81 -1.11 -23.48
C LYS A 13 -18.97 -2.11 -23.58
N GLN A 14 -18.72 -3.40 -23.36
CA GLN A 14 -19.75 -4.44 -23.45
C GLN A 14 -20.79 -4.36 -22.33
N CYS A 15 -20.40 -3.93 -21.12
CA CYS A 15 -21.34 -3.62 -20.04
C CYS A 15 -22.27 -2.46 -20.43
N HIS A 16 -21.72 -1.36 -20.94
CA HIS A 16 -22.53 -0.21 -21.34
C HIS A 16 -23.45 -0.51 -22.52
N ALA A 17 -23.01 -1.32 -23.49
CA ALA A 17 -23.86 -1.78 -24.60
C ALA A 17 -25.09 -2.57 -24.14
N ARG A 18 -25.05 -3.15 -22.93
CA ARG A 18 -26.15 -3.87 -22.29
C ARG A 18 -26.92 -3.03 -21.28
N ASN A 19 -26.71 -1.71 -21.27
CA ASN A 19 -27.28 -0.77 -20.31
C ASN A 19 -26.96 -1.14 -18.85
N MET A 20 -25.83 -1.82 -18.63
CA MET A 20 -25.32 -2.16 -17.31
C MET A 20 -24.30 -1.10 -16.85
N ARG A 21 -24.09 -1.02 -15.54
CA ARG A 21 -23.03 -0.21 -14.93
C ARG A 21 -22.02 -1.14 -14.28
N ILE A 22 -20.75 -0.73 -14.29
CA ILE A 22 -19.65 -1.42 -13.64
C ILE A 22 -19.08 -0.51 -12.55
N ILE A 23 -18.83 -1.08 -11.38
CA ILE A 23 -18.20 -0.42 -10.24
C ILE A 23 -16.94 -1.23 -9.93
N PHE A 24 -15.82 -0.53 -9.78
CA PHE A 24 -14.55 -1.13 -9.39
C PHE A 24 -14.30 -0.88 -7.91
N ASP A 25 -13.56 -1.81 -7.30
CA ASP A 25 -13.03 -1.60 -5.96
C ASP A 25 -11.91 -0.54 -6.00
N LEU A 26 -11.85 0.28 -4.96
CA LEU A 26 -10.90 1.37 -4.84
C LEU A 26 -10.23 1.30 -3.46
N VAL A 27 -9.02 0.73 -3.44
CA VAL A 27 -8.23 0.54 -2.21
C VAL A 27 -7.23 1.67 -2.07
N LEU A 28 -7.61 2.72 -1.32
CA LEU A 28 -6.75 3.89 -1.07
C LEU A 28 -6.03 3.87 0.29
N ASN A 29 -6.47 3.00 1.21
CA ASN A 29 -5.93 2.97 2.57
C ASN A 29 -4.46 2.53 2.60
N HIS A 30 -4.04 1.66 1.70
CA HIS A 30 -2.69 1.10 1.65
C HIS A 30 -2.34 0.66 0.23
N THR A 31 -1.03 0.51 -0.04
CA THR A 31 -0.51 -0.09 -1.27
C THR A 31 0.28 -1.35 -0.91
N SER A 32 0.62 -2.16 -1.92
CA SER A 32 1.68 -3.17 -1.76
C SER A 32 3.01 -2.50 -1.44
N ASP A 33 3.86 -3.22 -0.71
CA ASP A 33 5.28 -2.94 -0.49
C ASP A 33 6.12 -2.94 -1.78
N GLN A 34 5.62 -3.54 -2.86
CA GLN A 34 6.22 -3.49 -4.19
C GLN A 34 5.76 -2.28 -5.02
N HIS A 35 4.86 -1.45 -4.50
CA HIS A 35 4.44 -0.24 -5.18
C HIS A 35 5.60 0.75 -5.26
N PRO A 36 5.84 1.43 -6.42
CA PRO A 36 6.96 2.36 -6.58
C PRO A 36 7.02 3.43 -5.49
N TRP A 37 5.86 3.90 -5.02
CA TRP A 37 5.80 4.87 -3.93
C TRP A 37 6.36 4.35 -2.61
N PHE A 38 6.10 3.09 -2.24
CA PHE A 38 6.65 2.51 -1.01
C PHE A 38 8.16 2.29 -1.15
N ILE A 39 8.60 1.78 -2.30
CA ILE A 39 10.02 1.59 -2.62
C ILE A 39 10.77 2.93 -2.52
N GLU A 40 10.22 4.01 -3.08
CA GLU A 40 10.79 5.34 -2.94
C GLU A 40 10.75 5.85 -1.49
N SER A 41 9.61 5.71 -0.80
CA SER A 41 9.44 6.17 0.57
C SER A 41 10.39 5.50 1.56
N ARG A 42 10.70 4.20 1.37
CA ARG A 42 11.61 3.45 2.24
C ARG A 42 13.09 3.68 1.92
N SER A 43 13.42 4.21 0.74
CA SER A 43 14.81 4.40 0.30
C SER A 43 15.63 5.38 1.15
N SER A 44 14.98 6.37 1.77
CA SER A 44 15.63 7.32 2.67
C SER A 44 14.62 8.14 3.46
N ARG A 45 15.03 8.64 4.64
CA ARG A 45 14.20 9.54 5.47
C ARG A 45 14.00 10.93 4.87
N SER A 46 14.76 11.29 3.83
CA SER A 46 14.67 12.56 3.11
C SER A 46 13.98 12.45 1.75
N ASN A 47 13.53 11.26 1.33
CA ASN A 47 12.83 11.09 0.07
C ASN A 47 11.55 11.94 0.04
N PRO A 48 11.20 12.61 -1.08
CA PRO A 48 9.98 13.40 -1.20
C PRO A 48 8.67 12.63 -0.94
N LYS A 49 8.69 11.30 -1.01
CA LYS A 49 7.55 10.42 -0.69
C LYS A 49 7.59 9.87 0.74
N ARG A 50 8.53 10.30 1.59
CA ARG A 50 8.72 9.72 2.93
C ARG A 50 7.45 9.80 3.78
N ASP A 51 6.70 10.88 3.67
CA ASP A 51 5.48 11.14 4.44
C ASP A 51 4.20 10.57 3.80
N TRP A 52 4.32 9.81 2.70
CA TRP A 52 3.18 9.12 2.08
C TRP A 52 2.79 7.85 2.84
N TYR A 53 3.71 7.32 3.66
CA TYR A 53 3.49 6.17 4.53
C TYR A 53 3.76 6.53 5.98
N ILE A 54 3.28 5.70 6.91
CA ILE A 54 3.40 5.95 8.34
C ILE A 54 4.71 5.35 8.84
N TRP A 55 5.72 6.20 9.03
CA TRP A 55 6.99 5.82 9.62
C TRP A 55 7.09 6.30 11.07
N LYS A 56 7.57 5.44 11.97
CA LYS A 56 7.81 5.77 13.38
C LYS A 56 9.10 5.16 13.91
N ASP A 57 9.81 5.93 14.73
CA ASP A 57 10.94 5.39 15.50
C ASP A 57 10.42 4.37 16.53
N GLY A 58 11.23 3.35 16.80
CA GLY A 58 11.01 2.43 17.90
C GLY A 58 11.18 3.10 19.27
N LYS A 59 10.76 2.38 20.31
CA LYS A 59 11.05 2.69 21.71
C LYS A 59 12.37 2.02 22.14
N PRO A 60 13.01 2.51 23.23
CA PRO A 60 14.23 1.91 23.77
C PRO A 60 14.12 0.40 23.96
N GLY A 61 15.21 -0.32 23.71
CA GLY A 61 15.26 -1.79 23.81
C GLY A 61 14.69 -2.52 22.59
N GLY A 62 14.58 -1.85 21.43
CA GLY A 62 14.07 -2.47 20.20
C GLY A 62 12.56 -2.71 20.23
N LEU A 63 11.84 -1.94 21.05
CA LEU A 63 10.40 -2.04 21.18
C LEU A 63 9.71 -1.25 20.06
N ARG A 64 8.54 -1.72 19.65
CA ARG A 64 7.70 -1.08 18.63
C ARG A 64 7.10 0.24 19.13
N PRO A 65 6.61 1.12 18.25
CA PRO A 65 6.03 2.42 18.65
C PRO A 65 4.86 2.28 19.64
N ASN A 66 3.98 1.30 19.44
CA ASN A 66 2.86 0.98 20.33
C ASN A 66 2.47 -0.51 20.21
N ASN A 67 1.36 -0.89 20.85
CA ASN A 67 0.81 -2.25 20.86
C ASN A 67 -0.30 -2.48 19.82
N TRP A 68 -0.36 -1.69 18.74
CA TRP A 68 -1.34 -1.92 17.69
C TRP A 68 -1.06 -3.22 16.94
N GLU A 69 -2.13 -3.93 16.62
CA GLU A 69 -2.08 -5.22 15.94
C GLU A 69 -2.65 -5.13 14.53
N SER A 70 -2.10 -5.95 13.63
CA SER A 70 -2.64 -6.16 12.30
C SER A 70 -3.89 -7.04 12.38
N ILE A 71 -4.89 -6.72 11.55
CA ILE A 71 -6.08 -7.55 11.37
C ILE A 71 -5.69 -8.96 10.86
N PHE A 72 -4.54 -9.08 10.19
CA PHE A 72 -4.02 -10.36 9.68
C PHE A 72 -3.07 -11.09 10.65
N ASN A 73 -3.18 -10.78 11.95
CA ASN A 73 -2.38 -11.27 13.07
C ASN A 73 -0.97 -10.66 13.17
N GLY A 74 -0.53 -10.47 14.41
CA GLY A 74 0.78 -9.91 14.74
C GLY A 74 0.77 -8.38 14.80
N SER A 75 1.96 -7.80 14.71
CA SER A 75 2.17 -6.35 14.78
C SER A 75 1.47 -5.59 13.66
N ALA A 76 1.02 -4.36 13.92
CA ALA A 76 0.77 -3.38 12.87
C ALA A 76 2.06 -2.71 12.34
N TRP A 77 3.19 -2.91 13.02
CA TRP A 77 4.49 -2.30 12.74
C TRP A 77 5.52 -3.34 12.28
N GLU A 78 6.18 -3.10 11.14
CA GLU A 78 7.24 -3.93 10.57
C GLU A 78 8.53 -3.11 10.48
N TYR A 79 9.66 -3.66 10.93
CA TYR A 79 10.91 -2.90 10.99
C TYR A 79 11.61 -2.84 9.63
N ASP A 80 11.94 -1.63 9.18
CA ASP A 80 12.74 -1.35 8.00
C ASP A 80 14.21 -1.08 8.39
N LYS A 81 15.09 -2.00 7.99
CA LYS A 81 16.53 -1.92 8.27
C LYS A 81 17.23 -0.78 7.53
N GLU A 82 16.68 -0.33 6.40
CA GLU A 82 17.31 0.68 5.54
C GLU A 82 17.23 2.07 6.18
N THR A 83 16.12 2.38 6.85
CA THR A 83 15.88 3.69 7.46
C THR A 83 15.76 3.67 8.98
N ASP A 84 15.96 2.51 9.62
CA ASP A 84 15.92 2.30 11.06
C ASP A 84 14.62 2.82 11.70
N GLN A 85 13.49 2.50 11.06
CA GLN A 85 12.15 2.85 11.52
C GLN A 85 11.19 1.67 11.33
N TYR A 86 10.01 1.79 11.93
CA TYR A 86 8.85 0.94 11.67
C TYR A 86 7.86 1.63 10.76
#